data_AF-A0A3D0N161-F1
#
_entry.id   AF-A0A3D0N161-F1
#
_cell.length_a   1.000
_cell.length_b   1.000
_cell.length_c   1.000
_cell.angle_alpha   90.00
_cell.angle_beta   90.00
_cell.angle_gamma   90.00
#
_symmetry.space_group_name_H-M   'P 1'
#
loop_
_entity.id
_entity.type
_entity.pdbx_description
1 polymer ?
#
loop_
_entity_poly.entity_id
_entity_poly.type
_entity_poly.pdbx_seq_one_letter_code
_entity_poly.pdbx_strand_id
1 'polypeptide(L)'
;MALMTRTPRGATAGIALAALALLAMVMTGCGLDPMERLNEDIEAEDIQVRKAAVLTLANLDDQRAVVALSEVFEDDDELRDMAAVALVKKGREQVTDEKPDPIIDGIAALANNVHLSEVVRARAAWILGEIGDREAITALKTATGAKTGSGAVAQLVRDQATQALEKLGYQEVGREFEMALGSLENQTLTTIPLPEPLVPEAEEPA
;
A
#
# COMPACT_ATOMS: atom_id res chain seq x y z
N MET A 1 25.60 33.15 -39.70
CA MET A 1 24.93 31.85 -39.94
C MET A 1 24.57 31.26 -38.58
N ALA A 2 23.27 31.14 -38.30
CA ALA A 2 22.75 30.72 -37.01
C ALA A 2 22.91 29.20 -36.81
N LEU A 3 23.53 28.78 -35.71
CA LEU A 3 23.45 27.40 -35.25
C LEU A 3 22.22 27.26 -34.35
N MET A 4 21.27 26.48 -34.85
CA MET A 4 20.03 26.12 -34.20
C MET A 4 20.28 24.85 -33.38
N THR A 5 20.62 24.97 -32.10
CA THR A 5 20.67 23.82 -31.19
C THR A 5 19.32 23.63 -30.54
N ARG A 6 18.53 22.73 -31.12
CA ARG A 6 17.27 22.22 -30.59
C ARG A 6 17.60 21.20 -29.50
N THR A 7 17.34 21.51 -28.24
CA THR A 7 17.43 20.55 -27.12
C THR A 7 16.04 20.12 -26.65
N PRO A 8 15.90 18.87 -26.14
CA PRO A 8 14.62 18.22 -25.94
C PRO A 8 13.93 18.72 -24.67
N ARG A 9 12.74 19.31 -24.82
CA ARG A 9 11.80 19.59 -23.73
C ARG A 9 10.98 18.33 -23.47
N GLY A 10 11.11 17.74 -22.29
CA GLY A 10 10.20 16.67 -21.88
C GLY A 10 10.48 16.14 -20.48
N ALA A 11 11.70 15.67 -20.22
CA ALA A 11 12.01 14.94 -18.98
C ALA A 11 12.62 15.81 -17.88
N THR A 12 13.34 16.87 -18.23
CA THR A 12 14.02 17.75 -17.26
C THR A 12 13.08 18.73 -16.56
N ALA A 13 11.91 19.02 -17.13
CA ALA A 13 10.99 20.00 -16.58
C ALA A 13 10.34 19.55 -15.27
N GLY A 14 9.95 18.27 -15.15
CA GLY A 14 9.35 17.73 -13.92
C GLY A 14 10.36 17.61 -12.77
N ILE A 15 11.56 17.12 -13.07
CA ILE A 15 12.67 17.04 -12.09
C ILE A 15 13.15 18.44 -11.72
N ALA A 16 13.21 19.38 -12.67
CA ALA A 16 13.57 20.76 -12.39
C ALA A 16 12.50 21.48 -11.56
N LEU A 17 11.20 21.18 -11.73
CA LEU A 17 10.13 21.77 -10.92
C LEU A 17 10.16 21.22 -9.49
N ALA A 18 10.35 19.91 -9.32
CA ALA A 18 10.52 19.29 -8.01
C ALA A 18 11.80 19.78 -7.30
N ALA A 19 12.90 19.92 -8.03
CA ALA A 19 14.13 20.51 -7.51
C ALA A 19 13.98 22.01 -7.22
N LEU A 20 13.19 22.75 -8.01
CA LEU A 20 12.87 24.16 -7.72
C LEU A 20 12.01 24.29 -6.48
N ALA A 21 11.06 23.38 -6.25
CA ALA A 21 10.22 23.37 -5.05
C ALA A 21 11.05 23.08 -3.79
N LEU A 22 11.96 22.10 -3.87
CA LEU A 22 12.95 21.82 -2.82
C LEU A 22 13.89 23.02 -2.58
N LEU A 23 14.38 23.67 -3.64
CA LEU A 23 15.30 24.81 -3.52
C LEU A 23 14.58 26.08 -3.03
N ALA A 24 13.29 26.26 -3.37
CA ALA A 24 12.46 27.34 -2.87
C ALA A 24 12.15 27.17 -1.37
N MET A 25 11.97 25.95 -0.87
CA MET A 25 11.85 25.66 0.57
C MET A 25 13.11 26.09 1.35
N VAL A 26 14.30 25.97 0.75
CA VAL A 26 15.58 26.31 1.41
C VAL A 26 15.87 27.83 1.40
N MET A 27 15.36 28.57 0.42
CA MET A 27 15.75 29.98 0.18
C MET A 27 14.83 31.02 0.85
N THR A 28 13.65 30.63 1.33
CA THR A 28 12.75 31.50 2.11
C THR A 28 12.87 31.14 3.58
N GLY A 29 13.68 31.90 4.33
CA GLY A 29 13.86 31.79 5.78
C GLY A 29 12.63 32.20 6.60
N CYS A 30 11.46 31.63 6.31
CA CYS A 30 10.27 31.65 7.14
C CYS A 30 10.02 30.20 7.57
N GLY A 31 10.01 29.92 8.87
CA GLY A 31 9.66 28.62 9.43
C GLY A 31 8.16 28.34 9.29
N LEU A 32 7.64 28.36 8.06
CA LEU A 32 6.29 27.92 7.76
C LEU A 32 6.30 26.40 7.78
N ASP A 33 5.38 25.83 8.54
CA ASP A 33 5.19 24.38 8.62
C ASP A 33 4.90 23.84 7.21
N PRO A 34 5.67 22.88 6.68
CA PRO A 34 5.40 22.29 5.37
C PRO A 34 3.95 21.83 5.20
N MET A 35 3.30 21.37 6.27
CA MET A 35 1.90 20.94 6.25
C MET A 35 0.92 22.09 6.01
N GLU A 36 1.21 23.30 6.50
CA GLU A 36 0.32 24.47 6.32
C GLU A 36 0.17 24.79 4.83
N ARG A 37 1.30 24.87 4.13
CA ARG A 37 1.31 25.11 2.68
C ARG A 37 0.71 23.95 1.90
N LEU A 38 0.99 22.71 2.30
CA LEU A 38 0.45 21.54 1.58
C LEU A 38 -1.07 21.44 1.72
N ASN A 39 -1.64 21.85 2.84
CA ASN A 39 -3.10 21.91 3.01
C ASN A 39 -3.74 22.94 2.07
N GLU A 40 -3.09 24.08 1.83
CA GLU A 40 -3.56 25.04 0.82
C GLU A 40 -3.41 24.45 -0.61
N ASP A 41 -2.28 23.81 -0.89
CA ASP A 41 -1.98 23.28 -2.23
C ASP A 41 -2.90 22.10 -2.63
N ILE A 42 -3.38 21.28 -1.68
CA ILE A 42 -4.38 20.22 -1.97
C ILE A 42 -5.79 20.77 -2.22
N GLU A 43 -6.09 22.01 -1.86
CA GLU A 43 -7.38 22.66 -2.16
C GLU A 43 -7.31 23.54 -3.42
N ALA A 44 -6.15 23.61 -4.07
CA ALA A 44 -5.94 24.48 -5.23
C ALA A 44 -6.87 24.14 -6.41
N GLU A 45 -7.27 25.17 -7.16
CA GLU A 45 -8.05 25.02 -8.39
C GLU A 45 -7.25 24.29 -9.48
N ASP A 46 -5.94 24.52 -9.54
CA ASP A 46 -5.06 23.87 -10.52
C ASP A 46 -4.74 22.44 -10.08
N ILE A 47 -5.26 21.48 -10.84
CA ILE A 47 -5.00 20.05 -10.66
C ILE A 47 -3.51 19.69 -10.62
N GLN A 48 -2.64 20.41 -11.34
CA GLN A 48 -1.20 20.15 -11.31
C GLN A 48 -0.60 20.51 -9.95
N VAL A 49 -1.11 21.57 -9.30
CA VAL A 49 -0.71 21.97 -7.95
C VAL A 49 -1.17 20.92 -6.94
N ARG A 50 -2.45 20.52 -6.99
CA ARG A 50 -2.96 19.44 -6.12
C ARG A 50 -2.19 18.13 -6.30
N LYS A 51 -1.86 17.76 -7.54
CA LYS A 51 -1.05 16.57 -7.85
C LYS A 51 0.34 16.65 -7.22
N ALA A 52 1.00 17.80 -7.34
CA ALA A 52 2.30 18.03 -6.71
C ALA A 52 2.21 17.96 -5.18
N ALA A 53 1.13 18.49 -4.58
CA ALA A 53 0.89 18.45 -3.14
C ALA A 53 0.76 17.03 -2.61
N VAL A 54 -0.09 16.19 -3.22
CA VAL A 54 -0.26 14.78 -2.84
C VAL A 54 1.05 14.00 -2.98
N LEU A 55 1.82 14.23 -4.06
CA LEU A 55 3.14 13.61 -4.22
C LEU A 55 4.13 14.07 -3.13
N THR A 56 4.04 15.32 -2.70
CA THR A 56 4.88 15.84 -1.63
C THR A 56 4.49 15.23 -0.29
N LEU A 57 3.19 15.15 0.02
CA LEU A 57 2.65 14.47 1.20
C LEU A 57 3.07 12.99 1.27
N ALA A 58 3.09 12.30 0.12
CA ALA A 58 3.53 10.91 0.02
C ALA A 58 5.02 10.69 0.37
N ASN A 59 5.84 11.74 0.28
CA ASN A 59 7.28 11.71 0.56
C ASN A 59 7.66 12.42 1.86
N LEU A 60 6.71 13.12 2.49
CA LEU A 60 6.94 13.88 3.70
C LEU A 60 6.98 12.92 4.90
N ASP A 61 8.04 13.00 5.70
CA ASP A 61 8.16 12.25 6.95
C ASP A 61 7.42 12.94 8.10
N ASP A 62 6.11 13.12 7.91
CA ASP A 62 5.19 13.67 8.89
C ASP A 62 3.96 12.75 8.97
N GLN A 63 3.52 12.43 10.19
CA GLN A 63 2.35 11.58 10.43
C GLN A 63 1.05 12.29 10.01
N ARG A 64 1.00 13.63 10.07
CA ARG A 64 -0.15 14.43 9.62
C ARG A 64 -0.41 14.28 8.13
N ALA A 65 0.61 13.91 7.34
CA ALA A 65 0.44 13.64 5.92
C ALA A 65 -0.52 12.46 5.66
N VAL A 66 -0.60 11.48 6.57
CA VAL A 66 -1.56 10.38 6.43
C VAL A 66 -3.00 10.89 6.53
N VAL A 67 -3.26 11.83 7.44
CA VAL A 67 -4.59 12.45 7.61
C VAL A 67 -4.98 13.22 6.36
N ALA A 68 -4.10 14.11 5.88
CA ALA A 68 -4.34 14.88 4.66
C ALA A 68 -4.53 13.99 3.42
N LEU A 69 -3.78 12.90 3.29
CA LEU A 69 -3.94 11.94 2.20
C LEU A 69 -5.26 11.17 2.29
N SER A 70 -5.75 10.86 3.50
CA SER A 70 -7.06 10.24 3.70
C SER A 70 -8.20 11.17 3.28
N GLU A 71 -8.12 12.46 3.61
CA GLU A 71 -9.10 13.47 3.18
C GLU A 71 -9.16 13.57 1.64
N VAL A 72 -8.00 13.67 0.98
CA VAL A 72 -7.95 13.67 -0.51
C VAL A 72 -8.50 12.37 -1.09
N PHE A 73 -8.22 11.24 -0.45
CA PHE A 73 -8.72 9.93 -0.88
C PHE A 73 -10.26 9.83 -0.82
N GLU A 74 -10.87 10.43 0.20
CA GLU A 74 -12.33 10.46 0.36
C GLU A 74 -12.99 11.44 -0.61
N ASP A 75 -12.50 12.68 -0.64
CA ASP A 75 -13.23 13.83 -1.20
C ASP A 75 -12.87 14.18 -2.66
N ASP A 76 -11.66 13.85 -3.15
CA ASP A 76 -11.24 14.18 -4.52
C ASP A 76 -11.27 12.94 -5.43
N ASP A 77 -12.33 12.81 -6.23
CA ASP A 77 -12.50 11.75 -7.22
C ASP A 77 -11.34 11.65 -8.23
N GLU A 78 -10.74 12.79 -8.63
CA GLU A 78 -9.68 12.83 -9.63
C GLU A 78 -8.32 12.40 -9.03
N LEU A 79 -8.12 12.65 -7.74
CA LEU A 79 -6.86 12.34 -7.04
C LEU A 79 -6.91 11.09 -6.18
N ARG A 80 -8.08 10.50 -5.97
CA ARG A 80 -8.28 9.32 -5.13
C ARG A 80 -7.28 8.20 -5.37
N ASP A 81 -7.06 7.84 -6.64
CA ASP A 81 -6.15 6.74 -6.97
C ASP A 81 -4.69 7.08 -6.62
N MET A 82 -4.31 8.34 -6.76
CA MET A 82 -2.99 8.81 -6.40
C MET A 82 -2.80 8.90 -4.89
N ALA A 83 -3.82 9.38 -4.17
CA ALA A 83 -3.86 9.38 -2.70
C ALA A 83 -3.81 7.94 -2.15
N ALA A 84 -4.54 7.00 -2.76
CA ALA A 84 -4.49 5.59 -2.38
C ALA A 84 -3.08 5.00 -2.50
N VAL A 85 -2.37 5.28 -3.60
CA VAL A 85 -0.97 4.82 -3.79
C VAL A 85 -0.04 5.47 -2.77
N ALA A 86 -0.24 6.76 -2.46
CA ALA A 86 0.51 7.47 -1.43
C ALA A 86 0.29 6.86 -0.03
N LEU A 87 -0.95 6.52 0.32
CA LEU A 87 -1.30 5.84 1.57
C LEU A 87 -0.65 4.45 1.68
N VAL A 88 -0.66 3.66 0.59
CA VAL A 88 0.06 2.37 0.54
C VAL A 88 1.54 2.58 0.83
N LYS A 89 2.17 3.57 0.20
CA LYS A 89 3.57 3.89 0.43
C LYS A 89 3.82 4.24 1.89
N LYS A 90 3.01 5.14 2.46
CA LYS A 90 3.13 5.59 3.85
C LYS A 90 2.96 4.44 4.84
N GLY A 91 1.97 3.56 4.64
CA GLY A 91 1.76 2.39 5.49
C GLY A 91 2.87 1.34 5.40
N ARG A 92 3.60 1.26 4.28
CA ARG A 92 4.78 0.39 4.13
C ARG A 92 6.04 0.99 4.75
N GLU A 93 6.17 2.31 4.78
CA GLU A 93 7.36 3.03 5.29
C GLU A 93 7.26 3.32 6.78
N GLN A 94 6.07 3.70 7.27
CA GLN A 94 5.82 4.06 8.67
C GLN A 94 5.41 2.83 9.48
N VAL A 95 6.37 1.94 9.72
CA VAL A 95 6.17 0.80 10.62
C VAL A 95 6.28 1.29 12.06
N THR A 96 5.21 1.08 12.84
CA THR A 96 5.16 1.41 14.27
C THR A 96 5.00 0.15 15.12
N ASP A 97 5.53 0.19 16.34
CA ASP A 97 5.27 -0.83 17.37
C ASP A 97 3.91 -0.62 18.08
N GLU A 98 3.26 0.53 17.84
CA GLU A 98 1.92 0.82 18.36
C GLU A 98 0.89 -0.09 17.69
N LYS A 99 0.10 -0.78 18.51
CA LYS A 99 -1.00 -1.65 18.05
C LYS A 99 -2.31 -1.27 18.77
N PRO A 100 -3.41 -0.98 18.05
CA PRO A 100 -3.51 -1.08 16.60
C PRO A 100 -2.71 -0.01 15.85
N ASP A 101 -2.17 -0.35 14.67
CA ASP A 101 -1.45 0.61 13.84
C ASP A 101 -2.44 1.69 13.37
N PRO A 102 -2.18 2.98 13.64
CA PRO A 102 -3.15 4.05 13.37
C PRO A 102 -3.43 4.22 11.86
N ILE A 103 -2.48 3.89 10.98
CA ILE A 103 -2.67 3.94 9.53
C ILE A 103 -3.59 2.79 9.11
N ILE A 104 -3.34 1.58 9.62
CA ILE A 104 -4.16 0.40 9.31
C ILE A 104 -5.58 0.58 9.85
N ASP A 105 -5.75 1.04 11.08
CA ASP A 105 -7.04 1.26 11.72
C ASP A 105 -7.86 2.34 10.98
N GLY A 106 -7.22 3.46 10.62
CA GLY A 106 -7.86 4.50 9.83
C GLY A 106 -8.40 3.99 8.49
N ILE A 107 -7.59 3.26 7.72
CA ILE A 107 -8.00 2.72 6.41
C ILE A 107 -9.05 1.61 6.58
N ALA A 108 -8.95 0.81 7.66
CA ALA A 108 -9.95 -0.20 8.01
C ALA A 108 -11.32 0.41 8.33
N ALA A 109 -11.36 1.57 8.98
CA ALA A 109 -12.58 2.32 9.22
C ALA A 109 -13.23 2.75 7.89
N LEU A 110 -12.43 3.23 6.92
CA LEU A 110 -12.92 3.61 5.60
C LEU A 110 -13.53 2.44 4.82
N ALA A 111 -12.88 1.27 4.83
CA ALA A 111 -13.40 0.08 4.15
C ALA A 111 -14.77 -0.38 4.69
N ASN A 112 -14.99 -0.20 6.00
CA ASN A 112 -16.20 -0.66 6.69
C ASN A 112 -17.26 0.44 6.90
N ASN A 113 -16.99 1.68 6.48
CA ASN A 113 -17.95 2.78 6.62
C ASN A 113 -19.07 2.68 5.56
N VAL A 114 -20.28 2.35 6.00
CA VAL A 114 -21.45 2.17 5.13
C VAL A 114 -21.92 3.47 4.46
N HIS A 115 -21.53 4.63 4.99
CA HIS A 115 -21.90 5.94 4.43
C HIS A 115 -21.01 6.36 3.25
N LEU A 116 -19.85 5.73 3.08
CA LEU A 116 -18.98 5.99 1.95
C LEU A 116 -19.44 5.23 0.69
N SER A 117 -19.06 5.78 -0.46
CA SER A 117 -19.35 5.13 -1.74
C SER A 117 -18.69 3.75 -1.83
N GLU A 118 -19.30 2.84 -2.59
CA GLU A 118 -18.76 1.50 -2.80
C GLU A 118 -17.32 1.53 -3.35
N VAL A 119 -17.03 2.53 -4.19
CA VAL A 119 -15.71 2.74 -4.80
C VAL A 119 -14.65 3.09 -3.76
N VAL A 120 -14.93 4.04 -2.87
CA VAL A 120 -14.00 4.46 -1.79
C VAL A 120 -13.70 3.27 -0.88
N ARG A 121 -14.74 2.57 -0.44
CA ARG A 121 -14.60 1.41 0.45
C ARG A 121 -13.81 0.26 -0.19
N ALA A 122 -14.07 -0.03 -1.46
CA ALA A 122 -13.34 -1.07 -2.18
C ALA A 122 -11.87 -0.69 -2.36
N ARG A 123 -11.60 0.59 -2.62
CA ARG A 123 -10.23 1.09 -2.73
C ARG A 123 -9.50 1.06 -1.38
N ALA A 124 -10.19 1.34 -0.27
CA ALA A 124 -9.63 1.17 1.07
C ALA A 124 -9.26 -0.29 1.36
N ALA A 125 -10.12 -1.25 1.00
CA ALA A 125 -9.81 -2.68 1.09
C ALA A 125 -8.58 -3.07 0.24
N TRP A 126 -8.46 -2.48 -0.96
CA TRP A 126 -7.26 -2.64 -1.80
C TRP A 126 -6.01 -2.08 -1.13
N ILE A 127 -6.07 -0.87 -0.55
CA ILE A 127 -4.93 -0.25 0.16
C ILE A 127 -4.44 -1.18 1.28
N LEU A 128 -5.34 -1.72 2.11
CA LEU A 128 -4.97 -2.64 3.20
C LEU A 128 -4.24 -3.90 2.68
N GLY A 129 -4.73 -4.49 1.60
CA GLY A 129 -4.08 -5.64 0.96
C GLY A 129 -2.71 -5.31 0.37
N GLU A 130 -2.52 -4.09 -0.13
CA GLU A 130 -1.23 -3.62 -0.62
C GLU A 130 -0.27 -3.26 0.50
N ILE A 131 -0.71 -2.67 1.61
CA ILE A 131 0.18 -2.40 2.75
C ILE A 131 0.79 -3.72 3.25
N GLY A 132 -0.02 -4.79 3.30
CA GLY A 132 0.48 -6.13 3.60
C GLY A 132 0.56 -6.46 5.09
N ASP A 133 0.05 -5.59 5.97
CA ASP A 133 -0.04 -5.88 7.41
C ASP A 133 -1.20 -6.84 7.70
N ARG A 134 -0.89 -7.93 8.41
CA ARG A 134 -1.85 -8.96 8.81
C ARG A 134 -2.87 -8.46 9.83
N GLU A 135 -2.62 -7.34 10.49
CA GLU A 135 -3.59 -6.68 11.36
C GLU A 135 -4.89 -6.33 10.61
N ALA A 136 -4.79 -6.03 9.31
CA ALA A 136 -5.94 -5.72 8.47
C ALA A 136 -6.89 -6.91 8.23
N ILE A 137 -6.49 -8.15 8.54
CA ILE A 137 -7.27 -9.37 8.25
C ILE A 137 -8.67 -9.29 8.87
N THR A 138 -8.80 -8.87 10.12
CA THR A 138 -10.11 -8.79 10.80
C THR A 138 -11.04 -7.80 10.11
N ALA A 139 -10.52 -6.62 9.75
CA ALA A 139 -11.29 -5.60 9.04
C ALA A 139 -11.69 -6.04 7.62
N LEU A 140 -10.78 -6.70 6.91
CA LEU A 140 -11.03 -7.24 5.57
C LEU A 140 -12.08 -8.37 5.59
N LYS A 141 -12.08 -9.23 6.62
CA LYS A 141 -13.15 -10.23 6.81
C LYS A 141 -14.51 -9.59 6.99
N THR A 142 -14.59 -8.48 7.73
CA THR A 142 -15.85 -7.72 7.84
C THR A 142 -16.25 -7.16 6.48
N ALA A 143 -15.28 -6.65 5.70
CA ALA A 143 -15.51 -6.10 4.37
C ALA A 143 -15.97 -7.14 3.32
N THR A 144 -15.68 -8.44 3.47
CA THR A 144 -16.24 -9.47 2.58
C THR A 144 -17.74 -9.71 2.79
N GLY A 145 -18.29 -9.24 3.92
CA GLY A 145 -19.72 -9.18 4.20
C GLY A 145 -20.34 -7.81 3.93
N ALA A 146 -19.61 -6.89 3.29
CA ALA A 146 -20.04 -5.52 3.07
C ALA A 146 -21.36 -5.42 2.30
N LYS A 147 -22.22 -4.56 2.81
CA LYS A 147 -23.47 -4.15 2.15
C LYS A 147 -23.40 -2.69 1.75
N THR A 148 -24.16 -2.32 0.74
CA THR A 148 -24.41 -0.92 0.35
C THR A 148 -25.37 -0.27 1.34
N GLY A 149 -25.56 1.05 1.26
CA GLY A 149 -26.55 1.77 2.07
C GLY A 149 -28.00 1.28 1.87
N SER A 150 -28.31 0.66 0.72
CA SER A 150 -29.62 0.04 0.46
C SER A 150 -29.75 -1.39 1.01
N GLY A 151 -28.70 -1.92 1.64
CA GLY A 151 -28.65 -3.29 2.17
C GLY A 151 -28.34 -4.36 1.12
N ALA A 152 -28.14 -3.99 -0.14
CA ALA A 152 -27.66 -4.88 -1.18
C ALA A 152 -26.19 -5.27 -0.94
N VAL A 153 -25.74 -6.36 -1.54
CA VAL A 153 -24.35 -6.80 -1.45
C VAL A 153 -23.44 -5.80 -2.18
N ALA A 154 -22.42 -5.27 -1.48
CA ALA A 154 -21.43 -4.36 -2.06
C ALA A 154 -20.34 -5.18 -2.78
N GLN A 155 -20.64 -5.61 -4.01
CA GLN A 155 -19.83 -6.61 -4.70
C GLN A 155 -18.38 -6.16 -4.91
N LEU A 156 -18.13 -4.88 -5.23
CA LEU A 156 -16.79 -4.36 -5.46
C LEU A 156 -15.95 -4.41 -4.17
N VAL A 157 -16.56 -4.08 -3.03
CA VAL A 157 -15.87 -4.14 -1.72
C VAL A 157 -15.51 -5.59 -1.38
N ARG A 158 -16.44 -6.52 -1.64
CA ARG A 158 -16.22 -7.94 -1.38
C ARG A 158 -15.10 -8.52 -2.22
N ASP A 159 -15.07 -8.20 -3.51
CA ASP A 159 -14.06 -8.70 -4.45
C ASP A 159 -12.66 -8.18 -4.07
N GLN A 160 -12.55 -6.89 -3.72
CA GLN A 160 -11.29 -6.31 -3.27
C GLN A 160 -10.86 -6.86 -1.91
N ALA A 161 -11.77 -6.99 -0.96
CA ALA A 161 -11.47 -7.55 0.35
C ALA A 161 -11.01 -9.02 0.26
N THR A 162 -11.62 -9.81 -0.61
CA THR A 162 -11.22 -11.21 -0.84
C THR A 162 -9.81 -11.29 -1.42
N GLN A 163 -9.51 -10.49 -2.46
CA GLN A 163 -8.17 -10.43 -3.05
C GLN A 163 -7.12 -9.95 -2.05
N ALA A 164 -7.46 -8.97 -1.20
CA ALA A 164 -6.58 -8.50 -0.15
C ALA A 164 -6.28 -9.59 0.88
N LEU A 165 -7.30 -10.34 1.33
CA LEU A 165 -7.11 -11.49 2.23
C LEU A 165 -6.21 -12.56 1.61
N GLU A 166 -6.40 -12.89 0.33
CA GLU A 166 -5.55 -13.83 -0.40
C GLU A 166 -4.09 -13.36 -0.44
N LYS A 167 -3.85 -12.08 -0.73
CA LYS A 167 -2.50 -11.46 -0.70
C LYS A 167 -1.85 -11.57 0.67
N LEU A 168 -2.63 -11.39 1.75
CA LEU A 168 -2.17 -11.55 3.13
C LEU A 168 -2.01 -13.03 3.56
N GLY A 169 -2.33 -13.97 2.67
CA GLY A 169 -2.30 -15.40 2.95
C GLY A 169 -3.38 -15.86 3.93
N TYR A 170 -4.46 -15.09 4.09
CA TYR A 170 -5.64 -15.53 4.84
C TYR A 170 -6.57 -16.30 3.90
N GLN A 171 -6.81 -17.56 4.24
CA GLN A 171 -7.72 -18.45 3.51
C GLN A 171 -8.72 -19.02 4.51
N GLU A 172 -10.03 -18.82 4.26
CA GLU A 172 -11.09 -19.42 5.10
C GLU A 172 -11.08 -20.95 5.03
N VAL A 173 -10.71 -21.48 3.86
CA VAL A 173 -10.53 -22.91 3.58
C VAL A 173 -9.03 -23.12 3.42
N GLY A 174 -8.41 -23.91 4.30
CA GLY A 174 -7.01 -24.29 4.17
C GLY A 174 -6.76 -24.82 2.76
N ARG A 175 -5.72 -24.33 2.08
CA ARG A 175 -5.25 -24.88 0.80
C ARG A 175 -5.19 -26.40 0.92
N GLU A 176 -5.59 -27.12 -0.14
CA GLU A 176 -5.48 -28.59 -0.28
C GLU A 176 -4.02 -29.12 -0.29
N PHE A 177 -3.13 -28.54 0.50
CA PHE A 177 -1.81 -29.12 0.81
C PHE A 177 -1.85 -30.02 2.05
N GLU A 178 -2.98 -30.16 2.72
CA GLU A 178 -3.23 -31.34 3.55
C GLU A 178 -3.65 -32.49 2.64
N MET A 179 -2.68 -33.17 2.03
CA MET A 179 -2.92 -34.57 1.67
C MET A 179 -3.33 -35.27 2.97
N ALA A 180 -4.57 -35.75 3.06
CA ALA A 180 -4.97 -36.61 4.16
C ALA A 180 -3.92 -37.71 4.32
N LEU A 181 -3.44 -37.98 5.54
CA LEU A 181 -2.40 -38.99 5.78
C LEU A 181 -2.77 -40.37 5.16
N GLY A 182 -4.06 -40.67 5.02
CA GLY A 182 -4.59 -41.86 4.34
C GLY A 182 -4.43 -41.89 2.81
N SER A 183 -4.19 -40.75 2.15
CA SER A 183 -3.88 -40.66 0.71
C SER A 183 -2.48 -41.21 0.38
N LEU A 184 -1.61 -41.31 1.39
CA LEU A 184 -0.24 -41.82 1.26
C LEU A 184 -0.14 -43.33 1.50
N GLU A 185 -1.17 -43.98 2.07
CA GLU A 185 -1.13 -45.40 2.44
C GLU A 185 -0.90 -46.34 1.24
N ASN A 186 -1.27 -45.90 0.02
CA ASN A 186 -1.10 -46.67 -1.21
C ASN A 186 -0.13 -46.03 -2.22
N GLN A 187 0.64 -45.02 -1.81
CA GLN A 187 1.67 -44.43 -2.65
C GLN A 187 3.03 -45.05 -2.32
N THR A 188 3.75 -45.54 -3.33
CA THR A 188 5.14 -45.98 -3.16
C THR A 188 6.02 -44.76 -2.93
N LEU A 189 6.18 -44.38 -1.67
CA LEU A 189 7.12 -43.35 -1.25
C LEU A 189 8.54 -43.85 -1.57
N THR A 190 9.20 -43.18 -2.51
CA THR A 190 10.60 -43.49 -2.83
C THR A 190 11.45 -43.01 -1.65
N THR A 191 11.87 -43.95 -0.80
CA THR A 191 12.77 -43.63 0.31
C THR A 191 14.12 -43.23 -0.28
N ILE A 192 14.56 -42.01 0.04
CA ILE A 192 15.90 -41.56 -0.33
C ILE A 192 16.87 -42.48 0.44
N PRO A 193 17.80 -43.17 -0.25
CA PRO A 193 18.78 -44.01 0.43
C PRO A 193 19.58 -43.14 1.41
N LEU A 194 19.75 -43.64 2.63
CA LEU A 194 20.58 -42.97 3.63
C LEU A 194 21.98 -42.78 3.03
N PRO A 195 22.57 -41.58 3.08
CA PRO A 195 23.95 -41.41 2.63
C PRO A 195 24.85 -42.35 3.43
N GLU A 196 25.88 -42.90 2.77
CA GLU A 196 26.83 -43.78 3.42
C GLU A 196 27.43 -43.07 4.65
N PRO A 197 27.60 -43.77 5.79
CA PRO A 197 28.23 -43.20 6.96
C PRO A 197 29.60 -42.65 6.59
N LEU A 198 29.89 -41.41 6.99
CA LEU A 198 31.23 -40.84 6.82
C LEU A 198 32.22 -41.72 7.57
N VAL A 199 32.98 -42.54 6.84
CA VAL A 199 34.10 -43.28 7.40
C VAL A 199 35.15 -42.23 7.74
N PRO A 200 35.61 -42.12 9.00
CA PRO A 200 36.72 -41.24 9.31
C PRO A 200 37.91 -41.67 8.45
N GLU A 201 38.45 -40.74 7.67
CA GLU A 201 39.66 -40.96 6.88
C GLU A 201 40.70 -41.57 7.81
N ALA A 202 41.18 -42.77 7.47
CA ALA A 202 42.23 -43.41 8.22
C ALA A 202 43.43 -42.45 8.23
N GLU A 203 43.88 -42.06 9.42
CA GLU A 203 45.11 -41.28 9.59
C GLU A 203 46.21 -41.97 8.77
N GLU A 204 46.69 -41.29 7.72
CA GLU A 204 47.85 -41.73 6.98
C GLU A 204 49.03 -41.84 7.96
N PRO A 205 49.64 -43.03 8.14
CA PRO A 205 50.82 -43.12 8.96
C PRO A 205 51.98 -42.38 8.28
N ALA A 206 52.64 -41.52 9.09
CA ALA A 206 53.74 -40.63 8.72
C ALA A 206 54.94 -41.29 8.03
#